data_AF-A0A7C3VVS1-F1
#
_entry.id   AF-A0A7C3VVS1-F1
#
_cell.length_a   1.000
_cell.length_b   1.000
_cell.length_c   1.000
_cell.angle_alpha   90.00
_cell.angle_beta   90.00
_cell.angle_gamma   90.00
#
_symmetry.space_group_name_H-M   'P 1'
#
loop_
_entity.id
_entity.type
_entity.pdbx_description
1 polymer ?
#
loop_
_entity_poly.entity_id
_entity_poly.type
_entity_poly.pdbx_seq_one_letter_code
_entity_poly.pdbx_strand_id
1 'polypeptide(L)'
;MSLTHSKVRAMLLSLHKMSRRTKRNIFLAADTILIPISLYGAFALRYGTAFPTFALENSAILFPLMMVLGILVIVGLKLPNIKLNAMETRAIMKIGLASISLAIVAMVCSYLFLLSAPRSVPVLFGAIFFVSSVFMRIAGLYVLSFLTERSLHREPVAIYGAGSAGIQLALALRQSSEVCPKFFVDDNPQLKGLMIAGLPVFASGKLEKCVSSYQIKRVLIAMPSVSQSRRDQLVKNLSHLPVEVRILPSYIDMIENKGLLTTFRTVSPDELLGRNKVDLDIP
;
A
#
# COMPACT_ATOMS: atom_id res chain seq x y z
N MET A 1 27.53 15.15 -6.04
CA MET A 1 26.32 14.30 -6.03
C MET A 1 26.02 13.63 -4.68
N SER A 2 26.90 13.66 -3.65
CA SER A 2 26.69 12.99 -2.35
C SER A 2 25.86 13.77 -1.31
N LEU A 3 25.78 15.10 -1.42
CA LEU A 3 25.09 15.97 -0.44
C LEU A 3 23.55 15.86 -0.48
N THR A 4 22.96 15.50 -1.61
CA THR A 4 21.51 15.28 -1.74
C THR A 4 21.07 13.95 -1.14
N HIS A 5 21.90 12.90 -1.24
CA HIS A 5 21.61 11.60 -0.64
C HIS A 5 21.65 11.64 0.90
N SER A 6 22.51 12.47 1.52
CA SER A 6 22.57 12.58 2.99
C SER A 6 21.34 13.29 3.56
N LYS A 7 20.88 14.39 2.94
CA LYS A 7 19.67 15.12 3.36
C LYS A 7 18.41 14.29 3.18
N VAL A 8 18.28 13.57 2.05
CA VAL A 8 17.15 12.66 1.81
C VAL A 8 17.13 11.51 2.82
N ARG A 9 18.29 10.93 3.13
CA ARG A 9 18.43 9.88 4.15
C ARG A 9 18.07 10.39 5.54
N ALA A 10 18.50 11.59 5.92
CA ALA A 10 18.13 12.21 7.18
C ALA A 10 16.63 12.48 7.28
N MET A 11 16.00 12.94 6.19
CA MET A 11 14.55 13.16 6.11
C MET A 11 13.77 11.84 6.24
N LEU A 12 14.21 10.77 5.60
CA LEU A 12 13.58 9.45 5.70
C LEU A 12 13.76 8.80 7.07
N LEU A 13 14.95 8.92 7.65
CA LEU A 13 15.22 8.46 9.01
C LEU A 13 14.36 9.25 10.01
N SER A 14 14.20 10.55 9.80
CA SER A 14 13.27 11.39 10.57
C SER A 14 11.83 10.89 10.39
N LEU A 15 11.33 10.73 9.16
CA LEU A 15 10.00 10.20 8.87
C LEU A 15 9.78 8.79 9.43
N HIS A 16 10.79 7.91 9.45
CA HIS A 16 10.65 6.58 10.03
C HIS A 16 10.63 6.63 11.58
N LYS A 17 11.48 7.45 12.18
CA LYS A 17 11.55 7.69 13.64
C LYS A 17 10.38 8.50 14.19
N MET A 18 9.64 9.20 13.34
CA MET A 18 8.47 9.96 13.77
C MET A 18 7.42 9.05 14.40
N SER A 19 6.98 9.44 15.59
CA SER A 19 5.93 8.74 16.31
C SER A 19 4.68 8.60 15.45
N ARG A 20 3.91 7.52 15.66
CA ARG A 20 2.62 7.32 14.97
C ARG A 20 1.68 8.51 15.14
N ARG A 21 1.78 9.22 16.27
CA ARG A 21 0.99 10.43 16.56
C ARG A 21 1.39 11.60 15.65
N THR A 22 2.68 11.81 15.41
CA THR A 22 3.15 12.90 14.55
C THR A 22 2.74 12.70 13.09
N LYS A 23 2.86 11.47 12.57
CA LYS A 23 2.39 11.14 11.21
C LYS A 23 0.89 11.38 11.07
N ARG A 24 0.10 10.95 12.06
CA ARG A 24 -1.34 11.17 12.12
C ARG A 24 -1.68 12.67 12.11
N ASN A 25 -0.95 13.48 12.86
CA ASN A 25 -1.19 14.93 12.92
C ASN A 25 -0.86 15.62 11.58
N ILE A 26 0.16 15.16 10.85
CA ILE A 26 0.45 15.67 9.50
C ILE A 26 -0.72 15.40 8.56
N PHE A 27 -1.25 14.18 8.54
CA PHE A 27 -2.41 13.85 7.70
C PHE A 27 -3.65 14.64 8.11
N LEU A 28 -3.89 14.80 9.40
CA LEU A 28 -5.00 15.61 9.89
C LEU A 28 -4.86 17.07 9.46
N ALA A 29 -3.67 17.67 9.58
CA ALA A 29 -3.42 19.04 9.16
C ALA A 29 -3.62 19.19 7.64
N ALA A 30 -3.11 18.25 6.85
CA ALA A 30 -3.25 18.28 5.40
C ALA A 30 -4.72 18.13 4.97
N ASP A 31 -5.45 17.13 5.48
CA ASP A 31 -6.88 16.96 5.18
C ASP A 31 -7.71 18.17 5.67
N THR A 32 -7.31 18.83 6.77
CA THR A 32 -7.98 20.05 7.26
C THR A 32 -7.76 21.24 6.34
N ILE A 33 -6.54 21.45 5.85
CA ILE A 33 -6.21 22.51 4.88
C ILE A 33 -6.94 22.28 3.55
N LEU A 34 -7.16 21.02 3.16
CA LEU A 34 -7.93 20.70 1.97
C LEU A 34 -9.39 21.16 2.03
N ILE A 35 -10.00 21.28 3.21
CA ILE A 35 -11.42 21.68 3.33
C ILE A 35 -11.66 23.08 2.71
N PRO A 36 -11.04 24.18 3.20
CA PRO A 36 -11.29 25.50 2.64
C PRO A 36 -10.84 25.62 1.18
N ILE A 37 -9.76 24.94 0.79
CA ILE A 37 -9.28 24.91 -0.60
C ILE A 37 -10.33 24.28 -1.52
N SER A 38 -10.89 23.13 -1.11
CA SER A 38 -11.89 22.42 -1.90
C SER A 38 -13.19 23.20 -1.98
N LEU A 39 -13.59 23.87 -0.89
CA LEU A 39 -14.79 24.70 -0.86
C LEU A 39 -14.64 25.92 -1.78
N TYR A 40 -13.50 26.61 -1.72
CA TYR A 40 -13.19 27.70 -2.65
C TYR A 40 -13.19 27.22 -4.11
N GLY A 41 -12.55 26.08 -4.39
CA GLY A 41 -12.55 25.46 -5.72
C GLY A 41 -13.96 25.14 -6.23
N ALA A 42 -14.88 24.75 -5.34
CA ALA A 42 -16.27 24.50 -5.69
C ALA A 42 -17.01 25.78 -6.09
N PHE A 43 -16.77 26.89 -5.38
CA PHE A 43 -17.28 28.21 -5.79
C PHE A 43 -16.69 28.63 -7.14
N ALA A 44 -15.37 28.55 -7.30
CA ALA A 44 -14.71 28.95 -8.55
C ALA A 44 -15.24 28.17 -9.76
N LEU A 45 -15.32 26.83 -9.64
CA LEU A 45 -15.86 25.98 -10.71
C LEU A 45 -17.35 26.23 -10.96
N ARG A 46 -18.16 26.45 -9.91
CA ARG A 46 -19.60 26.65 -10.07
C ARG A 46 -19.94 27.94 -10.82
N TYR A 47 -19.21 29.01 -10.53
CA TYR A 47 -19.42 30.32 -11.11
C TYR A 47 -18.57 30.55 -12.36
N GLY A 48 -17.72 29.57 -12.75
CA GLY A 48 -16.88 29.64 -13.94
C GLY A 48 -15.82 30.74 -13.90
N THR A 49 -15.51 31.26 -12.71
CA THR A 49 -14.57 32.37 -12.51
C THR A 49 -13.60 32.05 -11.39
N ALA A 50 -12.36 32.53 -11.48
CA ALA A 50 -11.39 32.31 -10.41
C ALA A 50 -11.76 33.07 -9.12
N PHE A 51 -12.42 34.22 -9.23
CA PHE A 51 -12.75 35.09 -8.10
C PHE A 51 -14.24 35.43 -8.04
N PRO A 52 -15.10 34.49 -7.59
CA PRO A 52 -16.54 34.75 -7.45
C PRO A 52 -16.84 35.54 -6.16
N THR A 53 -16.34 36.79 -6.08
CA THR A 53 -16.34 37.64 -4.87
C THR A 53 -17.73 37.78 -4.25
N PHE A 54 -18.75 38.13 -5.05
CA PHE A 54 -20.13 38.28 -4.58
C PHE A 54 -20.67 36.99 -3.92
N ALA A 55 -20.38 35.83 -4.50
CA ALA A 55 -20.83 34.55 -3.94
C ALA A 55 -20.06 34.16 -2.68
N LEU A 56 -18.76 34.46 -2.64
CA LEU A 56 -17.88 34.21 -1.50
C LEU A 56 -18.25 35.07 -0.30
N GLU A 57 -18.54 36.35 -0.51
CA GLU A 57 -18.97 37.28 0.55
C GLU A 57 -20.31 36.84 1.15
N ASN A 58 -21.30 36.54 0.30
CA ASN A 58 -22.61 36.07 0.74
C ASN A 58 -22.57 34.71 1.46
N SER A 59 -21.54 33.90 1.22
CA SER A 59 -21.37 32.57 1.82
C SER A 59 -20.16 32.48 2.75
N ALA A 60 -19.60 33.61 3.20
CA ALA A 60 -18.34 33.64 3.93
C ALA A 60 -18.40 32.83 5.23
N ILE A 61 -19.57 32.79 5.88
CA ILE A 61 -19.80 32.00 7.10
C ILE A 61 -19.62 30.49 6.91
N LEU A 62 -19.77 29.99 5.67
CA LEU A 62 -19.62 28.57 5.37
C LEU A 62 -18.18 28.10 5.52
N PHE A 63 -17.18 28.96 5.31
CA PHE A 63 -15.76 28.60 5.44
C PHE A 63 -15.34 28.23 6.87
N PRO A 64 -15.47 29.13 7.88
CA PRO A 64 -15.12 28.79 9.25
C PRO A 64 -16.01 27.67 9.80
N LEU A 65 -17.30 27.63 9.43
CA LEU A 65 -18.22 26.59 9.85
C LEU A 65 -17.79 25.20 9.33
N MET A 66 -17.48 25.10 8.04
CA MET A 66 -17.01 23.85 7.45
C MET A 66 -15.61 23.47 7.92
N MET A 67 -14.79 24.41 8.34
CA MET A 67 -13.51 24.10 8.96
C MET A 67 -13.72 23.39 10.30
N VAL A 68 -14.60 23.89 11.16
CA VAL A 68 -14.91 23.25 12.46
C VAL A 68 -15.63 21.92 12.27
N LEU A 69 -16.75 21.92 11.53
CA LEU A 69 -17.55 20.70 11.31
C LEU A 69 -16.80 19.66 10.48
N GLY A 70 -16.00 20.10 9.51
CA GLY A 70 -15.21 19.21 8.68
C GLY A 70 -14.10 18.50 9.46
N ILE A 71 -13.46 19.17 10.41
CA ILE A 71 -12.52 18.51 11.34
C ILE A 71 -13.25 17.42 12.13
N LEU A 72 -14.45 17.68 12.64
CA LEU A 72 -15.25 16.67 13.36
C LEU A 72 -15.57 15.46 12.49
N VAL A 73 -15.95 15.68 11.22
CA VAL A 73 -16.20 14.59 10.24
C VAL A 73 -14.92 13.78 9.98
N ILE A 74 -13.79 14.45 9.71
CA ILE A 74 -12.50 13.81 9.42
C ILE A 74 -12.01 12.97 10.61
N VAL A 75 -12.09 13.54 11.82
CA VAL A 75 -11.68 12.87 13.06
C VAL A 75 -12.63 11.72 13.41
N GLY A 76 -13.94 11.94 13.29
CA GLY A 76 -14.97 10.92 13.54
C GLY A 76 -14.85 9.71 12.61
N LEU A 77 -14.57 9.95 11.33
CA LEU A 77 -14.32 8.90 10.33
C LEU A 77 -12.90 8.31 10.39
N LYS A 78 -12.06 8.83 11.30
CA LYS A 78 -10.69 8.34 11.54
C LYS A 78 -9.83 8.32 10.26
N LEU A 79 -10.03 9.28 9.35
CA LEU A 79 -9.20 9.42 8.14
C LEU A 79 -7.69 9.50 8.42
N PRO A 80 -7.23 10.18 9.50
CA PRO A 80 -5.80 10.26 9.80
C PRO A 80 -5.16 8.91 10.16
N ASN A 81 -5.96 7.87 10.44
CA ASN A 81 -5.46 6.53 10.77
C ASN A 81 -5.21 5.66 9.53
N ILE A 82 -5.46 6.17 8.33
CA ILE A 82 -5.15 5.47 7.08
C ILE A 82 -3.63 5.32 6.97
N LYS A 83 -3.14 4.08 6.93
CA LYS A 83 -1.73 3.78 6.73
C LYS A 83 -1.36 3.97 5.26
N LEU A 84 -0.19 4.55 5.01
CA LEU A 84 0.35 4.76 3.65
C LEU A 84 0.89 3.49 2.97
N ASN A 85 0.90 2.33 3.61
CA ASN A 85 1.68 1.18 3.11
C ASN A 85 1.03 0.44 1.91
N ALA A 86 -0.22 0.74 1.63
CA ALA A 86 -0.92 0.38 0.39
C ALA A 86 -2.21 1.21 0.38
N MET A 87 -2.60 1.79 -0.76
CA MET A 87 -3.97 2.28 -0.91
C MET A 87 -4.89 1.06 -1.02
N GLU A 88 -5.19 0.44 0.12
CA GLU A 88 -6.24 -0.58 0.20
C GLU A 88 -7.56 0.05 -0.27
N THR A 89 -8.40 -0.71 -0.95
CA THR A 89 -9.76 -0.29 -1.36
C THR A 89 -10.53 0.35 -0.19
N ARG A 90 -10.30 -0.14 1.03
CA ARG A 90 -10.83 0.42 2.29
C ARG A 90 -10.44 1.88 2.56
N ALA A 91 -9.23 2.29 2.20
CA ALA A 91 -8.77 3.67 2.37
C ALA A 91 -9.54 4.62 1.44
N ILE A 92 -9.68 4.25 0.17
CA ILE A 92 -10.44 5.04 -0.83
C ILE A 92 -11.91 5.14 -0.42
N MET A 93 -12.52 4.03 0.03
CA MET A 93 -13.90 4.02 0.51
C MET A 93 -14.12 4.97 1.69
N LYS A 94 -13.19 5.04 2.65
CA LYS A 94 -13.29 5.98 3.77
C LYS A 94 -13.19 7.43 3.34
N ILE A 95 -12.31 7.74 2.38
CA ILE A 95 -12.19 9.09 1.81
C ILE A 95 -13.49 9.44 1.08
N GLY A 96 -14.05 8.49 0.31
CA GLY A 96 -15.36 8.64 -0.33
C GLY A 96 -16.46 8.96 0.67
N LEU A 97 -16.57 8.16 1.74
CA LEU A 97 -17.55 8.39 2.80
C LEU A 97 -17.38 9.77 3.46
N ALA A 98 -16.14 10.17 3.75
CA ALA A 98 -15.89 11.50 4.31
C ALA A 98 -16.25 12.63 3.36
N SER A 99 -15.98 12.47 2.06
CA SER A 99 -16.32 13.44 1.03
C SER A 99 -17.83 13.61 0.88
N ILE A 100 -18.58 12.51 0.93
CA ILE A 100 -20.04 12.50 0.92
C ILE A 100 -20.58 13.17 2.20
N SER A 101 -20.06 12.81 3.38
CA SER A 101 -20.48 13.43 4.64
C SER A 101 -20.20 14.93 4.65
N LEU A 102 -19.03 15.36 4.16
CA LEU A 102 -18.68 16.78 4.03
C LEU A 102 -19.64 17.52 3.08
N ALA A 103 -19.99 16.92 1.94
CA ALA A 103 -20.97 17.49 1.02
C ALA A 103 -22.36 17.63 1.66
N ILE A 104 -22.83 16.61 2.38
CA ILE A 104 -24.11 16.62 3.08
C ILE A 104 -24.12 17.70 4.16
N VAL A 105 -23.07 17.76 4.99
CA VAL A 105 -22.95 18.79 6.04
C VAL A 105 -22.95 20.19 5.43
N ALA A 106 -22.17 20.42 4.37
CA ALA A 106 -22.16 21.71 3.67
C ALA A 106 -23.53 22.06 3.08
N MET A 107 -24.25 21.08 2.54
CA MET A 107 -25.60 21.27 2.01
C MET A 107 -26.61 21.63 3.11
N VAL A 108 -26.58 20.93 4.24
CA VAL A 108 -27.44 21.23 5.41
C VAL A 108 -27.12 22.61 5.97
N CYS A 109 -25.84 22.96 6.15
CA CYS A 109 -25.45 24.30 6.61
C CYS A 109 -25.90 25.38 5.62
N SER A 110 -25.70 25.18 4.32
CA SER A 110 -26.15 26.14 3.30
C SER A 110 -27.66 26.39 3.37
N TYR A 111 -28.46 25.35 3.66
CA TYR A 111 -29.91 25.47 3.83
C TYR A 111 -30.29 26.19 5.13
N LEU A 112 -29.70 25.78 6.26
CA LEU A 112 -30.01 26.36 7.59
C LEU A 112 -29.66 27.85 7.69
N PHE A 113 -28.59 28.28 7.03
CA PHE A 113 -28.15 29.67 7.01
C PHE A 113 -28.73 30.47 5.83
N LEU A 114 -29.68 29.90 5.07
CA LEU A 114 -30.36 30.56 3.94
C LEU A 114 -29.39 31.17 2.92
N LEU A 115 -28.25 30.52 2.70
CA LEU A 115 -27.21 31.03 1.80
C LEU A 115 -27.68 30.93 0.35
N SER A 116 -27.45 31.99 -0.44
CA SER A 116 -27.83 32.04 -1.86
C SER A 116 -26.96 31.17 -2.79
N ALA A 117 -26.06 30.36 -2.23
CA ALA A 117 -25.17 29.52 -3.01
C ALA A 117 -25.96 28.43 -3.77
N PRO A 118 -25.62 28.17 -5.05
CA PRO A 118 -26.23 27.08 -5.81
C PRO A 118 -26.07 25.73 -5.11
N ARG A 119 -27.12 24.90 -5.12
CA ARG A 119 -27.12 23.55 -4.50
C ARG A 119 -26.03 22.61 -5.01
N SER A 120 -25.43 22.91 -6.15
CA SER A 120 -24.29 22.20 -6.71
C SER A 120 -22.95 22.51 -6.01
N VAL A 121 -22.82 23.62 -5.27
CA VAL A 121 -21.56 23.97 -4.58
C VAL A 121 -21.17 22.91 -3.55
N PRO A 122 -22.04 22.45 -2.63
CA PRO A 122 -21.73 21.34 -1.72
C PRO A 122 -21.33 20.03 -2.43
N VAL A 123 -21.97 19.72 -3.56
CA VAL A 123 -21.66 18.51 -4.35
C VAL A 123 -20.28 18.61 -4.99
N LEU A 124 -19.97 19.75 -5.62
CA LEU A 124 -18.65 20.04 -6.18
C LEU A 124 -17.57 20.04 -5.09
N PHE A 125 -17.87 20.60 -3.92
CA PHE A 125 -16.97 20.60 -2.77
C PHE A 125 -16.58 19.17 -2.36
N GLY A 126 -17.56 18.27 -2.19
CA GLY A 126 -17.28 16.87 -1.89
C GLY A 126 -16.44 16.19 -2.98
N ALA A 127 -16.76 16.43 -4.25
CA ALA A 127 -16.01 15.85 -5.38
C ALA A 127 -14.55 16.34 -5.43
N ILE A 128 -14.32 17.65 -5.27
CA ILE A 128 -12.98 18.25 -5.27
C ILE A 128 -12.18 17.77 -4.06
N PHE A 129 -12.80 17.69 -2.88
CA PHE A 129 -12.16 17.16 -1.69
C PHE A 129 -11.74 15.70 -1.91
N PHE A 130 -12.63 14.86 -2.46
CA PHE A 130 -12.32 13.46 -2.78
C PHE A 130 -11.09 13.35 -3.69
N VAL A 131 -11.12 14.03 -4.83
CA VAL A 131 -10.04 13.97 -5.83
C VAL A 131 -8.72 14.48 -5.24
N SER A 132 -8.75 15.62 -4.57
CA SER A 132 -7.56 16.23 -3.96
C SER A 132 -6.98 15.36 -2.84
N SER A 133 -7.84 14.76 -2.02
CA SER A 133 -7.47 13.91 -0.88
C SER A 133 -6.89 12.56 -1.33
N VAL A 134 -7.41 12.00 -2.42
CA VAL A 134 -6.84 10.81 -3.09
C VAL A 134 -5.50 11.16 -3.74
N PHE A 135 -5.44 12.26 -4.50
CA PHE A 135 -4.22 12.70 -5.17
C PHE A 135 -3.08 12.93 -4.17
N MET A 136 -3.33 13.65 -3.07
CA MET A 136 -2.36 13.89 -2.01
C MET A 136 -1.78 12.59 -1.44
N ARG A 137 -2.61 11.55 -1.25
CA ARG A 137 -2.16 10.25 -0.72
C ARG A 137 -1.34 9.46 -1.74
N ILE A 138 -1.75 9.46 -3.00
CA ILE A 138 -1.00 8.81 -4.09
C ILE A 138 0.35 9.51 -4.28
N ALA A 139 0.37 10.83 -4.32
CA ALA A 139 1.60 11.62 -4.41
C ALA A 139 2.51 11.36 -3.20
N GLY A 140 1.97 11.34 -1.98
CA GLY A 140 2.72 11.01 -0.77
C GLY A 140 3.32 9.60 -0.80
N LEU A 141 2.59 8.61 -1.31
CA LEU A 141 3.09 7.25 -1.50
C LEU A 141 4.23 7.20 -2.53
N TYR A 142 4.06 7.87 -3.67
CA TYR A 142 5.07 7.93 -4.73
C TYR A 142 6.37 8.60 -4.25
N VAL A 143 6.24 9.73 -3.54
CA VAL A 143 7.40 10.41 -2.94
C VAL A 143 8.07 9.50 -1.92
N LEU A 144 7.29 8.84 -1.04
CA LEU A 144 7.86 7.95 -0.04
C LEU A 144 8.58 6.75 -0.68
N SER A 145 8.01 6.12 -1.70
CA SER A 145 8.65 4.99 -2.40
C SER A 145 9.93 5.44 -3.11
N PHE A 146 9.88 6.55 -3.85
CA PHE A 146 11.03 7.11 -4.56
C PHE A 146 12.19 7.46 -3.62
N LEU A 147 11.89 8.12 -2.49
CA LEU A 147 12.89 8.47 -1.50
C LEU A 147 13.48 7.21 -0.83
N THR A 148 12.63 6.23 -0.50
CA THR A 148 13.05 4.96 0.11
C THR A 148 14.00 4.17 -0.79
N GLU A 149 13.70 4.09 -2.08
CA GLU A 149 14.57 3.43 -3.08
C GLU A 149 15.94 4.08 -3.20
N ARG A 150 16.04 5.41 -3.04
CA ARG A 150 17.32 6.15 -3.14
C ARG A 150 18.15 6.18 -1.86
N SER A 151 17.53 5.93 -0.71
CA SER A 151 18.20 6.08 0.59
C SER A 151 18.62 4.76 1.22
N LEU A 152 17.94 3.67 0.91
CA LEU A 152 18.33 2.34 1.37
C LEU A 152 19.15 1.68 0.25
N HIS A 153 20.37 1.25 0.58
CA HIS A 153 21.11 0.33 -0.28
C HIS A 153 20.42 -1.04 -0.22
N ARG A 154 19.33 -1.18 -0.96
CA ARG A 154 18.62 -2.45 -1.10
C ARG A 154 19.26 -3.24 -2.23
N GLU A 155 19.66 -4.47 -1.94
CA GLU A 155 20.17 -5.38 -2.96
C GLU A 155 19.07 -5.64 -4.00
N PRO A 156 19.31 -5.36 -5.29
CA PRO A 156 18.35 -5.63 -6.33
C PRO A 156 18.25 -7.13 -6.58
N VAL A 157 17.03 -7.67 -6.51
CA VAL A 157 16.77 -9.10 -6.69
C VAL A 157 15.77 -9.35 -7.81
N ALA A 158 15.93 -10.47 -8.51
CA ALA A 158 14.95 -10.98 -9.46
C ALA A 158 14.21 -12.18 -8.84
N ILE A 159 12.93 -12.36 -9.17
CA ILE A 159 12.14 -13.50 -8.70
C ILE A 159 11.82 -14.40 -9.90
N TYR A 160 12.26 -15.65 -9.85
CA TYR A 160 11.94 -16.66 -10.86
C TYR A 160 10.68 -17.42 -10.43
N GLY A 161 9.63 -17.35 -11.24
CA GLY A 161 8.28 -17.80 -10.94
C GLY A 161 7.38 -16.62 -10.58
N ALA A 162 6.48 -16.25 -11.48
CA ALA A 162 5.50 -15.18 -11.33
C ALA A 162 4.11 -15.70 -10.88
N GLY A 163 4.07 -16.93 -10.34
CA GLY A 163 2.88 -17.52 -9.74
C GLY A 163 2.56 -16.99 -8.34
N SER A 164 1.64 -17.65 -7.65
CA SER A 164 1.16 -17.24 -6.31
C SER A 164 2.29 -17.08 -5.29
N ALA A 165 3.22 -18.03 -5.22
CA ALA A 165 4.37 -17.98 -4.32
C ALA A 165 5.31 -16.81 -4.62
N GLY A 166 5.60 -16.56 -5.90
CA GLY A 166 6.41 -15.42 -6.35
C GLY A 166 5.77 -14.07 -6.04
N ILE A 167 4.45 -13.95 -6.25
CA ILE A 167 3.67 -12.75 -5.91
C ILE A 167 3.75 -12.48 -4.40
N GLN A 168 3.53 -13.50 -3.56
CA GLN A 168 3.62 -13.36 -2.11
C GLN A 168 5.03 -12.97 -1.66
N LEU A 169 6.06 -13.58 -2.25
CA LEU A 169 7.45 -13.20 -1.99
C LEU A 169 7.71 -11.74 -2.37
N ALA A 170 7.31 -11.30 -3.56
CA ALA A 170 7.50 -9.91 -3.99
C ALA A 170 6.82 -8.91 -3.04
N LEU A 171 5.61 -9.21 -2.58
CA LEU A 171 4.89 -8.38 -1.61
C LEU A 171 5.61 -8.30 -0.26
N ALA A 172 6.17 -9.41 0.22
CA ALA A 172 6.98 -9.44 1.44
C ALA A 172 8.28 -8.64 1.26
N LEU A 173 8.99 -8.82 0.14
CA LEU A 173 10.26 -8.14 -0.12
C LEU A 173 10.11 -6.65 -0.35
N ARG A 174 8.96 -6.15 -0.83
CA ARG A 174 8.69 -4.71 -0.94
C ARG A 174 8.85 -3.99 0.39
N GLN A 175 8.52 -4.66 1.50
CA GLN A 175 8.63 -4.12 2.85
C GLN A 175 10.02 -4.30 3.46
N SER A 176 10.90 -5.11 2.84
CA SER A 176 12.26 -5.33 3.30
C SER A 176 13.12 -4.08 3.14
N SER A 177 13.95 -3.79 4.14
CA SER A 177 14.99 -2.76 4.06
C SER A 177 16.27 -3.21 3.37
N GLU A 178 16.41 -4.52 3.12
CA GLU A 178 17.66 -5.13 2.64
C GLU A 178 17.62 -5.49 1.16
N VAL A 179 16.46 -5.91 0.65
CA VAL A 179 16.31 -6.36 -0.74
C VAL A 179 15.19 -5.63 -1.46
N CYS A 180 15.33 -5.46 -2.78
CA CYS A 180 14.34 -4.80 -3.63
C CYS A 180 14.06 -5.66 -4.88
N PRO A 181 12.86 -6.25 -5.01
CA PRO A 181 12.52 -7.01 -6.19
C PRO A 181 12.34 -6.07 -7.39
N LYS A 182 13.04 -6.36 -8.49
CA LYS A 182 13.04 -5.51 -9.71
C LYS A 182 12.13 -6.04 -10.82
N PHE A 183 12.07 -7.36 -10.98
CA PHE A 183 11.24 -8.00 -12.01
C PHE A 183 11.01 -9.48 -11.69
N PHE A 184 10.04 -10.04 -12.39
CA PHE A 184 9.79 -11.48 -12.44
C PHE A 184 10.40 -12.10 -13.69
N VAL A 185 10.72 -13.39 -13.59
CA VAL A 185 11.06 -14.25 -14.71
C VAL A 185 10.11 -15.43 -14.69
N ASP A 186 9.48 -15.74 -15.82
CA ASP A 186 8.62 -16.92 -15.91
C ASP A 186 8.76 -17.60 -17.28
N ASP A 187 8.60 -18.92 -17.29
CA ASP A 187 8.64 -19.73 -18.52
C ASP A 187 7.28 -19.74 -19.22
N ASN A 188 6.19 -19.36 -18.54
CA ASN A 188 4.86 -19.26 -19.14
C ASN A 188 4.80 -18.08 -20.14
N PRO A 189 4.62 -18.34 -21.45
CA PRO A 189 4.58 -17.30 -22.47
C PRO A 189 3.42 -16.32 -22.29
N GLN A 190 2.32 -16.74 -21.62
CA GLN A 190 1.17 -15.88 -21.34
C GLN A 190 1.48 -14.77 -20.34
N LEU A 191 2.50 -14.95 -19.49
CA LEU A 191 2.88 -13.96 -18.48
C LEU A 191 3.89 -12.94 -19.02
N LYS A 192 4.56 -13.23 -20.13
CA LYS A 192 5.61 -12.40 -20.71
C LYS A 192 5.08 -11.00 -21.05
N GLY A 193 5.77 -9.97 -20.54
CA GLY A 193 5.43 -8.57 -20.79
C GLY A 193 4.31 -8.02 -19.92
N LEU A 194 3.66 -8.85 -19.09
CA LEU A 194 2.69 -8.39 -18.11
C LEU A 194 3.38 -7.69 -16.93
N MET A 195 2.61 -6.87 -16.22
CA MET A 195 2.98 -6.29 -14.94
C MET A 195 2.27 -7.08 -13.83
N ILE A 196 3.02 -7.85 -13.05
CA ILE A 196 2.49 -8.66 -11.95
C ILE A 196 2.97 -8.06 -10.63
N ALA A 197 2.05 -7.81 -9.70
CA ALA A 197 2.33 -7.12 -8.44
C ALA A 197 3.15 -5.82 -8.65
N GLY A 198 2.95 -5.12 -9.77
CA GLY A 198 3.69 -3.90 -10.14
C GLY A 198 5.15 -4.11 -10.57
N LEU A 199 5.55 -5.32 -10.95
CA LEU A 199 6.86 -5.66 -11.48
C LEU A 199 6.70 -6.27 -12.89
N PRO A 200 7.57 -5.93 -13.86
CA PRO A 200 7.51 -6.51 -15.19
C PRO A 200 7.90 -7.99 -15.17
N VAL A 201 7.29 -8.78 -16.04
CA VAL A 201 7.62 -10.20 -16.22
C VAL A 201 8.42 -10.40 -17.51
N PHE A 202 9.63 -10.94 -17.38
CA PHE A 202 10.48 -11.30 -18.50
C PHE A 202 10.46 -12.80 -18.78
N ALA A 203 10.73 -13.17 -20.04
CA ALA A 203 11.00 -14.55 -20.40
C ALA A 203 12.38 -14.98 -19.87
N SER A 204 12.54 -16.25 -19.50
CA SER A 204 13.79 -16.82 -19.00
C SER A 204 15.00 -16.59 -19.92
N GLY A 205 14.81 -16.67 -21.24
CA GLY A 205 15.88 -16.37 -22.21
C GLY A 205 16.37 -14.91 -22.23
N LYS A 206 15.70 -13.97 -21.56
CA LYS A 206 16.17 -12.57 -21.41
C LYS A 206 16.89 -12.32 -20.09
N LEU A 207 16.96 -13.31 -19.21
CA LEU A 207 17.42 -13.12 -17.83
C LEU A 207 18.84 -12.56 -17.75
N GLU A 208 19.79 -13.09 -18.52
CA GLU A 208 21.18 -12.62 -18.52
C GLU A 208 21.30 -11.12 -18.86
N LYS A 209 20.59 -10.66 -19.91
CA LYS A 209 20.54 -9.25 -20.29
C LYS A 209 19.91 -8.39 -19.20
N CYS A 210 18.84 -8.88 -18.57
CA CYS A 210 18.17 -8.19 -17.48
C CYS A 210 19.02 -8.14 -16.19
N VAL A 211 19.78 -9.19 -15.87
CA VAL A 211 20.71 -9.20 -14.73
C VAL A 211 21.71 -8.06 -14.83
N SER A 212 22.31 -7.89 -16.00
CA SER A 212 23.26 -6.80 -16.25
C SER A 212 22.59 -5.42 -16.20
N SER A 213 21.45 -5.26 -16.88
CA SER A 213 20.75 -3.97 -17.00
C SER A 213 20.21 -3.45 -15.66
N TYR A 214 19.74 -4.35 -14.80
CA TYR A 214 19.16 -4.02 -13.49
C TYR A 214 20.14 -4.26 -12.33
N GLN A 215 21.39 -4.61 -12.63
CA GLN A 215 22.46 -4.89 -11.66
C GLN A 215 22.06 -5.92 -10.58
N ILE A 216 21.30 -6.95 -10.98
CA ILE A 216 20.76 -7.96 -10.06
C ILE A 216 21.89 -8.67 -9.32
N LYS A 217 21.76 -8.78 -8.00
CA LYS A 217 22.72 -9.48 -7.13
C LYS A 217 22.27 -10.88 -6.76
N ARG A 218 20.96 -11.11 -6.67
CA ARG A 218 20.37 -12.38 -6.27
C ARG A 218 19.14 -12.73 -7.09
N VAL A 219 19.02 -14.00 -7.47
CA VAL A 219 17.83 -14.58 -8.10
C VAL A 219 17.15 -15.49 -7.08
N LEU A 220 15.87 -15.24 -6.82
CA LEU A 220 15.04 -15.99 -5.88
C LEU A 220 14.06 -16.88 -6.64
N ILE A 221 14.23 -18.20 -6.56
CA ILE A 221 13.36 -19.17 -7.21
C ILE A 221 12.13 -19.41 -6.34
N ALA A 222 10.98 -18.89 -6.75
CA ALA A 222 9.69 -18.97 -6.05
C ALA A 222 8.74 -19.96 -6.72
N MET A 223 9.20 -21.20 -6.89
CA MET A 223 8.46 -22.30 -7.55
C MET A 223 8.40 -23.54 -6.65
N PRO A 224 7.78 -23.47 -5.44
CA PRO A 224 7.83 -24.54 -4.46
C PRO A 224 7.05 -25.80 -4.89
N SER A 225 6.08 -25.68 -5.81
CA SER A 225 5.29 -26.81 -6.33
C SER A 225 6.00 -27.61 -7.42
N VAL A 226 7.16 -27.15 -7.89
CA VAL A 226 7.93 -27.80 -8.96
C VAL A 226 8.87 -28.85 -8.38
N SER A 227 9.03 -29.97 -9.11
CA SER A 227 9.88 -31.08 -8.69
C SER A 227 11.29 -30.64 -8.34
N GLN A 228 11.91 -31.32 -7.37
CA GLN A 228 13.28 -31.01 -6.94
C GLN A 228 14.26 -31.06 -8.12
N SER A 229 14.16 -32.07 -8.98
CA SER A 229 15.01 -32.20 -10.18
C SER A 229 14.92 -30.99 -11.11
N ARG A 230 13.74 -30.40 -11.28
CA ARG A 230 13.57 -29.20 -12.10
C ARG A 230 14.11 -27.95 -11.40
N ARG A 231 14.01 -27.85 -10.07
CA ARG A 231 14.67 -26.77 -9.30
C ARG A 231 16.19 -26.86 -9.42
N ASP A 232 16.77 -28.05 -9.32
CA ASP A 232 18.21 -28.27 -9.47
C ASP A 232 18.69 -27.95 -10.90
N GLN A 233 17.90 -28.31 -11.91
CA GLN A 233 18.15 -27.89 -13.30
C GLN A 233 18.17 -26.36 -13.44
N LEU A 234 17.21 -25.66 -12.82
CA LEU A 234 17.18 -24.20 -12.84
C LEU A 234 18.42 -23.60 -12.16
N VAL A 235 18.84 -24.13 -11.00
CA VAL A 235 20.07 -23.69 -10.33
C VAL A 235 21.29 -23.88 -11.22
N LYS A 236 21.44 -25.05 -11.85
CA LYS A 236 22.52 -25.32 -12.81
C LYS A 236 22.48 -24.34 -13.99
N ASN A 237 21.29 -24.12 -14.56
CA ASN A 237 21.11 -23.18 -15.66
C ASN A 237 21.44 -21.74 -15.28
N LEU A 238 21.31 -21.36 -14.00
CA LEU A 238 21.63 -20.01 -13.54
C LEU A 238 23.07 -19.86 -13.01
N SER A 239 23.79 -20.96 -12.81
CA SER A 239 25.13 -20.97 -12.20
C SER A 239 26.21 -20.22 -12.98
N HIS A 240 26.01 -20.04 -14.30
CA HIS A 240 26.93 -19.27 -15.14
C HIS A 240 26.79 -17.76 -14.99
N LEU A 241 25.70 -17.29 -14.38
CA LEU A 241 25.45 -15.86 -14.15
C LEU A 241 26.16 -15.42 -12.85
N PRO A 242 26.67 -14.18 -12.79
CA PRO A 242 27.35 -13.64 -11.61
C PRO A 242 26.35 -13.21 -10.51
N VAL A 243 25.43 -14.09 -10.13
CA VAL A 243 24.34 -13.84 -9.17
C VAL A 243 24.23 -14.97 -8.15
N GLU A 244 23.85 -14.62 -6.94
CA GLU A 244 23.52 -15.62 -5.93
C GLU A 244 22.13 -16.21 -6.23
N VAL A 245 21.99 -17.53 -6.26
CA VAL A 245 20.69 -18.20 -6.48
C VAL A 245 20.18 -18.77 -5.17
N ARG A 246 18.97 -18.39 -4.76
CA ARG A 246 18.29 -18.97 -3.58
C ARG A 246 16.93 -19.53 -3.95
N ILE A 247 16.55 -20.64 -3.33
CA ILE A 247 15.25 -21.28 -3.53
C ILE A 247 14.33 -20.91 -2.37
N LEU A 248 13.10 -20.55 -2.67
CA LEU A 248 12.03 -20.44 -1.69
C LEU A 248 11.54 -21.85 -1.35
N PRO A 249 11.70 -22.32 -0.11
CA PRO A 249 11.19 -23.63 0.32
C PRO A 249 9.66 -23.69 0.26
N SER A 250 9.11 -24.90 0.23
CA SER A 250 7.66 -25.09 0.38
C SER A 250 7.22 -24.77 1.81
N TYR A 251 5.94 -24.44 2.01
CA TYR A 251 5.41 -24.23 3.36
C TYR A 251 5.58 -25.46 4.25
N ILE A 252 5.47 -26.67 3.68
CA ILE A 252 5.67 -27.94 4.38
C ILE A 252 7.14 -28.06 4.80
N ASP A 253 8.08 -27.84 3.88
CA ASP A 253 9.52 -27.89 4.14
C ASP A 253 9.93 -26.87 5.22
N MET A 254 9.28 -25.70 5.25
CA MET A 254 9.50 -24.67 6.26
C MET A 254 9.01 -25.08 7.65
N ILE A 255 7.92 -25.84 7.74
CA ILE A 255 7.36 -26.36 9.00
C ILE A 255 8.23 -27.52 9.50
N GLU A 256 8.64 -28.40 8.59
CA GLU A 256 9.52 -29.54 8.86
C GLU A 256 10.92 -29.10 9.33
N ASN A 257 11.59 -28.19 8.61
CA ASN A 257 12.94 -27.71 8.97
C ASN A 257 12.98 -26.78 10.18
N LYS A 258 11.84 -26.23 10.63
CA LYS A 258 11.76 -25.45 11.87
C LYS A 258 11.40 -26.29 13.09
N GLY A 259 11.29 -27.62 12.96
CA GLY A 259 10.95 -28.50 14.07
C GLY A 259 9.54 -28.28 14.63
N LEU A 260 8.62 -27.66 13.87
CA LEU A 260 7.27 -27.30 14.35
C LEU A 260 6.27 -28.48 14.30
N LEU A 261 6.66 -29.62 13.71
CA LEU A 261 5.82 -30.82 13.71
C LEU A 261 5.72 -31.49 15.08
N THR A 262 6.61 -31.21 16.04
CA THR A 262 6.41 -31.67 17.43
C THR A 262 5.21 -31.01 18.11
N THR A 263 4.59 -29.98 17.50
CA THR A 263 3.42 -29.28 18.06
C THR A 263 2.10 -29.71 17.41
N PHE A 264 2.12 -30.42 16.27
CA PHE A 264 0.89 -30.98 15.71
C PHE A 264 0.62 -32.35 16.33
N ARG A 265 -0.18 -32.36 17.39
CA ARG A 265 -0.71 -33.59 17.98
C ARG A 265 -1.81 -34.14 17.08
N THR A 266 -1.62 -35.37 16.58
CA THR A 266 -2.71 -36.14 15.97
C THR A 266 -3.77 -36.38 17.05
N VAL A 267 -4.95 -35.77 16.88
CA VAL A 267 -6.09 -36.00 17.78
C VAL A 267 -6.69 -37.36 17.41
N SER A 268 -6.78 -38.28 18.37
CA SER A 268 -7.41 -39.58 18.13
C SER A 268 -8.92 -39.41 17.90
N PRO A 269 -9.59 -40.33 17.18
CA PRO A 269 -11.05 -40.28 17.02
C PRO A 269 -11.81 -40.19 18.35
N ASP A 270 -11.26 -40.80 19.41
CA ASP A 270 -11.82 -40.80 20.77
C ASP A 270 -11.82 -39.39 21.40
N GLU A 271 -10.78 -38.58 21.15
CA GLU A 271 -10.68 -37.21 21.64
C GLU A 271 -11.61 -36.24 20.89
N LEU A 272 -11.85 -36.49 19.60
CA LEU A 272 -12.83 -35.74 18.81
C LEU A 272 -14.27 -35.98 19.28
N LEU A 273 -14.53 -37.14 19.90
CA LEU A 273 -15.83 -37.55 20.43
C LEU A 273 -16.00 -37.21 21.93
N GLY A 274 -15.00 -36.59 22.57
CA GLY A 274 -15.08 -36.15 23.97
C GLY A 274 -15.23 -37.29 24.98
N ARG A 275 -14.90 -38.53 24.62
CA ARG A 275 -14.95 -39.66 25.56
C ARG A 275 -13.64 -39.73 26.33
N ASN A 276 -13.67 -39.31 27.59
CA ASN A 276 -12.65 -39.74 28.55
C ASN A 276 -12.75 -41.26 28.66
N LYS A 277 -11.69 -41.98 28.27
CA LYS A 277 -11.58 -43.41 28.56
C LYS A 277 -11.62 -43.56 30.07
N VAL A 278 -12.69 -44.20 30.56
CA VAL A 278 -12.73 -44.71 31.93
C VAL A 278 -11.90 -45.97 31.92
N ASP A 279 -10.75 -45.96 32.60
CA ASP A 279 -10.01 -47.18 32.91
C ASP A 279 -10.92 -48.07 33.77
N LEU A 280 -11.41 -49.15 33.17
CA LEU A 280 -12.08 -50.23 33.87
C LEU A 280 -11.04 -51.30 34.19
N ASP A 281 -10.09 -50.95 35.05
CA ASP A 281 -9.28 -51.91 35.79
C ASP A 281 -9.08 -51.35 37.20
N ILE A 282 -10.08 -51.61 38.05
CA ILE A 282 -9.97 -51.56 39.51
C ILE A 282 -10.22 -53.00 39.96
N PRO A 283 -9.46 -53.51 40.94
CA PRO A 283 -9.04 -54.92 41.08
C PRO A 283 -10.17 -55.93 41.31
#